data_AF-A0A094BV39-F1
#
_entry.id   AF-A0A094BV39-F1
#
_cell.length_a   1.000
_cell.length_b   1.000
_cell.length_c   1.000
_cell.angle_alpha   90.00
_cell.angle_beta   90.00
_cell.angle_gamma   90.00
#
_symmetry.space_group_name_H-M   'P 1'
#
loop_
_entity.id
_entity.type
_entity.pdbx_description
1 polymer ?
#
loop_
_entity_poly.entity_id
_entity_poly.type
_entity_poly.pdbx_seq_one_letter_code
_entity_poly.pdbx_strand_id
1 'polypeptide(L)'
;MRSSKSAPAAKAPAPLLTGAAKLAEVKRLLEKLTLDLQKICMLPHREQDVEVDVDSTRLTETERDAALERLKLYGRDPVDAEPIFTQEGIETLTRHAFNSPSFTTSRNALRCLANALLLRASSRAIFVDLHYEMKLCQRLKNDNCEDEFLVSRIIFLTTYGGNMDLENLIDNHNLAENICQNIARHAKQYDEVQKIEKKESDRSSASSMSTKDKDKKEKKEKKAKEKEMKKNAKHPESTEPDPMEDMSLAETLKLLFN
;
A
#
# COMPACT_ATOMS: atom_id res chain seq x y z
N MET A 1 12.95 38.56 32.06
CA MET A 1 12.07 37.37 32.02
C MET A 1 11.95 36.89 30.57
N ARG A 2 12.70 35.85 30.19
CA ARG A 2 12.55 35.16 28.90
C ARG A 2 11.88 33.82 29.18
N SER A 3 10.60 33.69 28.83
CA SER A 3 9.89 32.40 28.85
C SER A 3 10.33 31.59 27.64
N SER A 4 11.05 30.50 27.91
CA SER A 4 11.32 29.42 26.96
C SER A 4 10.01 28.67 26.67
N LYS A 5 9.51 28.76 25.43
CA LYS A 5 8.44 27.90 24.94
C LYS A 5 9.02 26.50 24.69
N SER A 6 8.63 25.54 25.52
CA SER A 6 8.88 24.12 25.28
C SER A 6 8.02 23.64 24.11
N ALA A 7 8.65 22.97 23.13
CA ALA A 7 7.94 22.27 22.08
C ALA A 7 7.07 21.13 22.67
N PRO A 8 5.90 20.81 22.09
CA PRO A 8 5.06 19.72 22.57
C PRO A 8 5.75 18.39 22.26
N ALA A 9 5.97 17.59 23.31
CA ALA A 9 6.47 16.22 23.18
C ALA A 9 5.46 15.38 22.38
N ALA A 10 5.94 14.67 21.35
CA ALA A 10 5.15 13.69 20.63
C ALA A 10 4.64 12.63 21.63
N LYS A 11 3.32 12.56 21.78
CA LYS A 11 2.66 11.63 22.70
C LYS A 11 2.93 10.21 22.22
N ALA A 12 3.52 9.37 23.06
CA ALA A 12 3.78 7.97 22.75
C ALA A 12 2.48 7.29 22.27
N PRO A 13 2.55 6.40 21.25
CA PRO A 13 1.37 5.69 20.78
C PRO A 13 0.76 4.89 21.94
N ALA A 14 -0.57 4.93 22.06
CA ALA A 14 -1.27 4.24 23.12
C ALA A 14 -0.93 2.74 23.07
N PRO A 15 -0.69 2.10 24.24
CA PRO A 15 -0.36 0.67 24.28
C PRO A 15 -1.49 -0.16 23.65
N LEU A 16 -1.11 -1.21 22.93
CA LEU A 16 -2.07 -2.16 22.35
C LEU A 16 -2.82 -2.88 23.47
N LEU A 17 -4.13 -2.98 23.32
CA LEU A 17 -4.99 -3.73 24.22
C LEU A 17 -4.74 -5.24 24.08
N THR A 18 -5.05 -5.99 25.14
CA THR A 18 -4.97 -7.47 25.20
C THR A 18 -6.22 -8.05 25.86
N GLY A 19 -6.47 -9.34 25.68
CA GLY A 19 -7.60 -10.03 26.30
C GLY A 19 -8.96 -9.49 25.84
N ALA A 20 -9.92 -9.50 26.77
CA ALA A 20 -11.28 -9.02 26.52
C ALA A 20 -11.36 -7.57 26.02
N ALA A 21 -10.40 -6.71 26.40
CA ALA A 21 -10.35 -5.32 25.93
C ALA A 21 -9.96 -5.23 24.45
N LYS A 22 -8.99 -6.06 24.00
CA LYS A 22 -8.64 -6.19 22.58
C LYS A 22 -9.84 -6.68 21.78
N LEU A 23 -10.49 -7.75 22.23
CA LEU A 23 -11.65 -8.32 21.57
C LEU A 23 -12.79 -7.30 21.42
N ALA A 24 -13.11 -6.56 22.49
CA ALA A 24 -14.15 -5.54 22.46
C ALA A 24 -13.82 -4.41 21.46
N GLU A 25 -12.57 -3.93 21.45
CA GLU A 25 -12.16 -2.87 20.53
C GLU A 25 -12.14 -3.33 19.08
N VAL A 26 -11.66 -4.55 18.80
CA VAL A 26 -11.69 -5.14 17.45
C VAL A 26 -13.14 -5.25 16.94
N LYS A 27 -14.07 -5.74 17.77
CA LYS A 27 -15.50 -5.78 17.43
C LYS A 27 -16.05 -4.39 17.12
N ARG A 28 -15.78 -3.42 17.98
CA ARG A 28 -16.24 -2.04 17.83
C ARG A 28 -15.71 -1.40 16.54
N LEU A 29 -14.45 -1.63 16.20
CA LEU A 29 -13.83 -1.11 14.98
C LEU A 29 -14.43 -1.74 13.72
N LEU A 30 -14.64 -3.06 13.72
CA LEU A 30 -15.27 -3.74 12.59
C LEU A 30 -16.72 -3.32 12.41
N GLU A 31 -17.51 -3.28 13.47
CA GLU A 31 -18.90 -2.79 13.41
C GLU A 31 -18.96 -1.37 12.85
N LYS A 32 -18.07 -0.48 13.31
CA LYS A 32 -17.94 0.88 12.79
C LYS A 32 -17.65 0.89 11.27
N LEU A 33 -16.75 0.04 10.80
CA LEU A 33 -16.42 -0.08 9.37
C LEU A 33 -17.51 -0.76 8.54
N THR A 34 -18.22 -1.75 9.10
CA THR A 34 -19.35 -2.42 8.45
C THR A 34 -20.50 -1.46 8.25
N LEU A 35 -20.84 -0.65 9.26
CA LEU A 35 -21.89 0.37 9.17
C LEU A 35 -21.55 1.44 8.12
N ASP A 36 -20.28 1.83 8.02
CA ASP A 36 -19.81 2.77 7.00
C ASP A 36 -20.04 2.26 5.57
N LEU A 37 -19.87 0.95 5.33
CA LEU A 37 -20.12 0.34 4.03
C LEU A 37 -21.58 0.41 3.58
N GLN A 38 -22.54 0.35 4.51
CA GLN A 38 -23.96 0.48 4.17
C GLN A 38 -24.27 1.83 3.52
N LYS A 39 -23.46 2.86 3.81
CA LYS A 39 -23.60 4.20 3.23
C LYS A 39 -22.69 4.43 2.03
N ILE A 40 -21.54 3.75 1.94
CA ILE A 40 -20.69 3.75 0.74
C ILE A 40 -21.37 3.00 -0.42
N CYS A 41 -22.03 1.88 -0.16
CA CYS A 41 -22.80 1.11 -1.16
C CYS A 41 -23.99 1.89 -1.76
N MET A 42 -24.36 3.05 -1.20
CA MET A 42 -25.38 3.95 -1.75
C MET A 42 -24.85 4.89 -2.84
N LEU A 43 -23.59 4.74 -3.29
CA LEU A 43 -23.08 5.48 -4.44
C LEU A 43 -23.14 4.63 -5.71
N PRO A 44 -24.20 4.78 -6.55
CA PRO A 44 -24.02 4.51 -7.97
C PRO A 44 -23.03 5.56 -8.51
N HIS A 45 -22.30 5.23 -9.57
CA HIS A 45 -21.47 6.17 -10.32
C HIS A 45 -22.20 7.53 -10.48
N ARG A 46 -21.77 8.56 -9.75
CA ARG A 46 -22.28 9.92 -9.93
C ARG A 46 -21.18 10.95 -9.70
N GLU A 47 -20.59 11.35 -10.81
CA GLU A 47 -20.24 12.74 -11.02
C GLU A 47 -21.51 13.60 -10.83
N GLN A 48 -21.34 14.80 -10.29
CA GLN A 48 -22.32 15.89 -10.08
C GLN A 48 -23.08 15.93 -8.74
N ASP A 49 -22.59 16.86 -7.92
CA ASP A 49 -23.36 17.89 -7.19
C ASP A 49 -24.70 17.49 -6.58
N VAL A 50 -24.67 17.00 -5.34
CA VAL A 50 -25.78 17.23 -4.40
C VAL A 50 -25.20 17.41 -2.98
N GLU A 51 -25.34 18.63 -2.45
CA GLU A 51 -25.21 18.94 -1.03
C GLU A 51 -26.22 18.08 -0.26
N VAL A 52 -25.77 16.99 0.38
CA VAL A 52 -26.61 16.15 1.23
C VAL A 52 -26.00 16.08 2.62
N ASP A 53 -26.82 16.55 3.56
CA ASP A 53 -26.78 16.41 5.01
C ASP A 53 -25.67 15.49 5.56
N VAL A 54 -24.79 16.06 6.41
CA VAL A 54 -23.69 15.35 7.05
C VAL A 54 -24.25 14.40 8.12
N ASP A 55 -24.72 13.25 7.65
CA ASP A 55 -25.22 12.15 8.46
C ASP A 55 -24.10 11.66 9.38
N SER A 56 -24.29 11.79 10.70
CA SER A 56 -23.28 11.67 11.78
C SER A 56 -22.66 10.27 11.96
N THR A 57 -22.84 9.38 10.98
CA THR A 57 -22.43 7.98 11.00
C THR A 57 -21.55 7.60 9.81
N ARG A 58 -21.43 8.46 8.79
CA ARG A 58 -20.46 8.28 7.70
C ARG A 58 -19.08 8.67 8.17
N LEU A 59 -18.11 7.77 8.00
CA LEU A 59 -16.75 8.04 8.45
C LEU A 59 -16.06 8.98 7.48
N THR A 60 -15.31 9.92 8.04
CA THR A 60 -14.32 10.66 7.25
C THR A 60 -13.21 9.71 6.79
N GLU A 61 -12.50 10.05 5.72
CA GLU A 61 -11.40 9.22 5.21
C GLU A 61 -10.34 8.95 6.29
N THR A 62 -9.98 9.98 7.03
CA THR A 62 -9.04 9.90 8.16
C THR A 62 -9.50 8.92 9.24
N GLU A 63 -10.80 8.89 9.54
CA GLU A 63 -11.34 7.95 10.54
C GLU A 63 -11.34 6.51 10.05
N ARG A 64 -11.64 6.29 8.76
CA ARG A 64 -11.55 4.95 8.14
C ARG A 64 -10.12 4.45 8.17
N ASP A 65 -9.17 5.28 7.73
CA ASP A 65 -7.76 4.94 7.72
C ASP A 65 -7.24 4.63 9.12
N ALA A 66 -7.59 5.46 10.11
CA ALA A 66 -7.22 5.23 11.50
C ALA A 66 -7.83 3.96 12.09
N ALA A 67 -9.06 3.60 11.71
CA ALA A 67 -9.70 2.36 12.14
C ALA A 67 -9.01 1.13 11.53
N LEU A 68 -8.73 1.16 10.21
CA LEU A 68 -8.04 0.08 9.50
C LEU A 68 -6.60 -0.09 10.00
N GLU A 69 -5.87 1.01 10.25
CA GLU A 69 -4.53 0.95 10.84
C GLU A 69 -4.53 0.28 12.21
N ARG A 70 -5.53 0.56 13.06
CA ARG A 70 -5.69 -0.14 14.34
C ARG A 70 -6.02 -1.62 14.16
N LEU A 71 -6.92 -1.96 13.25
CA LEU A 71 -7.24 -3.36 12.94
C LEU A 71 -6.03 -4.12 12.41
N LYS A 72 -5.21 -3.50 11.56
CA LYS A 72 -3.96 -4.09 11.07
C LYS A 72 -3.03 -4.47 12.22
N LEU A 73 -2.91 -3.62 13.24
CA LEU A 73 -2.08 -3.90 14.41
C LEU A 73 -2.65 -5.06 15.25
N TYR A 74 -3.96 -5.05 15.53
CA TYR A 74 -4.60 -6.11 16.30
C TYR A 74 -4.63 -7.45 15.57
N GLY A 75 -4.75 -7.44 14.24
CA GLY A 75 -4.78 -8.62 13.39
C GLY A 75 -3.41 -9.25 13.13
N ARG A 76 -2.30 -8.72 13.68
CA ARG A 76 -0.98 -9.38 13.62
C ARG A 76 -0.92 -10.65 14.47
N ASP A 77 -1.72 -10.67 15.53
CA ASP A 77 -1.85 -11.81 16.44
C ASP A 77 -3.33 -12.21 16.49
N PRO A 78 -3.68 -13.45 16.07
CA PRO A 78 -5.07 -13.87 16.02
C PRO A 78 -5.74 -14.00 17.39
N VAL A 79 -5.00 -14.05 18.50
CA VAL A 79 -5.56 -14.16 19.86
C VAL A 79 -6.39 -12.92 20.19
N ASP A 80 -7.65 -13.10 20.61
CA ASP A 80 -8.60 -12.01 20.91
C ASP A 80 -8.90 -11.09 19.71
N ALA A 81 -8.60 -11.53 18.48
CA ALA A 81 -8.87 -10.82 17.24
C ALA A 81 -9.79 -11.60 16.29
N GLU A 82 -10.48 -12.63 16.82
CA GLU A 82 -11.37 -13.53 16.08
C GLU A 82 -12.34 -12.82 15.14
N PRO A 83 -12.96 -11.66 15.50
CA PRO A 83 -13.91 -10.97 14.62
C PRO A 83 -13.34 -10.56 13.25
N ILE A 84 -12.01 -10.37 13.11
CA ILE A 84 -11.38 -10.06 11.81
C ILE A 84 -11.48 -11.23 10.84
N PHE A 85 -11.46 -12.46 11.37
CA PHE A 85 -11.34 -13.69 10.57
C PHE A 85 -12.69 -14.36 10.29
N THR A 86 -13.81 -13.74 10.67
CA THR A 86 -15.17 -14.22 10.38
C THR A 86 -15.60 -13.86 8.95
N GLN A 87 -16.71 -14.45 8.48
CA GLN A 87 -17.30 -14.10 7.18
C GLN A 87 -17.52 -12.59 7.03
N GLU A 88 -18.19 -11.98 8.02
CA GLU A 88 -18.48 -10.55 8.05
C GLU A 88 -17.20 -9.71 8.09
N GLY A 89 -16.21 -10.11 8.91
CA GLY A 89 -14.94 -9.40 9.01
C GLY A 89 -14.18 -9.35 7.69
N ILE A 90 -14.03 -10.51 7.03
CA ILE A 90 -13.36 -10.62 5.73
C ILE A 90 -14.15 -9.88 4.65
N GLU A 91 -15.48 -9.98 4.65
CA GLU A 91 -16.33 -9.25 3.71
C GLU A 91 -16.18 -7.73 3.87
N THR A 92 -16.22 -7.22 5.10
CA THR A 92 -16.05 -5.79 5.38
C THR A 92 -14.67 -5.30 4.94
N LEU A 93 -13.60 -6.04 5.24
CA LEU A 93 -12.25 -5.69 4.78
C LEU A 93 -12.14 -5.74 3.25
N THR A 94 -12.73 -6.74 2.60
CA THR A 94 -12.71 -6.90 1.14
C THR A 94 -13.44 -5.75 0.45
N ARG A 95 -14.61 -5.37 0.96
CA ARG A 95 -15.37 -4.23 0.42
C ARG A 95 -14.61 -2.92 0.57
N HIS A 96 -13.98 -2.66 1.72
CA HIS A 96 -13.12 -1.48 1.87
C HIS A 96 -11.87 -1.55 0.98
N ALA A 97 -11.29 -2.73 0.78
CA ALA A 97 -10.12 -2.91 -0.06
C ALA A 97 -10.39 -2.57 -1.54
N PHE A 98 -11.56 -2.92 -2.07
CA PHE A 98 -11.83 -2.79 -3.51
C PHE A 98 -12.87 -1.74 -3.90
N ASN A 99 -13.69 -1.27 -2.95
CA ASN A 99 -14.79 -0.34 -3.22
C ASN A 99 -14.61 1.02 -2.52
N SER A 100 -13.48 1.24 -1.83
CA SER A 100 -13.19 2.54 -1.23
C SER A 100 -12.85 3.60 -2.30
N PRO A 101 -13.28 4.86 -2.11
CA PRO A 101 -12.90 5.97 -3.00
C PRO A 101 -11.45 6.42 -2.82
N SER A 102 -10.81 6.08 -1.69
CA SER A 102 -9.43 6.43 -1.37
C SER A 102 -8.50 5.23 -1.53
N PHE A 103 -7.40 5.42 -2.27
CA PHE A 103 -6.33 4.42 -2.39
C PHE A 103 -5.67 4.12 -1.04
N THR A 104 -5.56 5.11 -0.15
CA THR A 104 -5.00 4.91 1.20
C THR A 104 -5.86 3.94 2.01
N THR A 105 -7.18 4.17 2.03
CA THR A 105 -8.14 3.30 2.70
C THR A 105 -8.13 1.90 2.10
N SER A 106 -8.13 1.81 0.76
CA SER A 106 -8.02 0.56 0.02
C SER A 106 -6.78 -0.23 0.44
N ARG A 107 -5.59 0.39 0.48
CA ARG A 107 -4.34 -0.29 0.88
C ARG A 107 -4.31 -0.68 2.34
N ASN A 108 -4.87 0.14 3.24
CA ASN A 108 -4.96 -0.22 4.65
C ASN A 108 -5.86 -1.45 4.87
N ALA A 109 -6.96 -1.54 4.12
CA ALA A 109 -7.81 -2.72 4.12
C ALA A 109 -7.12 -3.93 3.49
N LEU A 110 -6.41 -3.78 2.36
CA LEU A 110 -5.61 -4.85 1.74
C LEU A 110 -4.54 -5.39 2.70
N ARG A 111 -3.89 -4.53 3.48
CA ARG A 111 -2.92 -4.95 4.53
C ARG A 111 -3.59 -5.78 5.62
N CYS A 112 -4.78 -5.38 6.08
CA CYS A 112 -5.54 -6.17 7.06
C CYS A 112 -5.94 -7.53 6.47
N LEU A 113 -6.42 -7.53 5.23
CA LEU A 113 -6.86 -8.73 4.53
C LEU A 113 -5.70 -9.70 4.30
N ALA A 114 -4.56 -9.24 3.79
CA ALA A 114 -3.37 -10.07 3.58
C ALA A 114 -2.89 -10.75 4.88
N ASN A 115 -2.92 -10.03 6.01
CA ASN A 115 -2.62 -10.62 7.32
C ASN A 115 -3.65 -11.69 7.72
N ALA A 116 -4.94 -11.43 7.48
CA ALA A 116 -6.00 -12.39 7.79
C ALA A 116 -5.84 -13.69 7.00
N LEU A 117 -5.59 -13.59 5.69
CA LEU A 117 -5.37 -14.73 4.79
C LEU A 117 -4.10 -15.52 5.11
N LEU A 118 -3.06 -14.84 5.61
CA LEU A 118 -1.82 -15.47 6.07
C LEU A 118 -2.05 -16.29 7.35
N LEU A 119 -2.80 -15.75 8.30
CA LEU A 119 -2.95 -16.35 9.64
C LEU A 119 -4.01 -17.43 9.73
N ARG A 120 -5.07 -17.39 8.90
CA ARG A 120 -6.19 -18.33 8.96
C ARG A 120 -6.54 -18.89 7.59
N ALA A 121 -6.51 -20.21 7.47
CA ALA A 121 -6.91 -20.90 6.24
C ALA A 121 -8.39 -20.68 5.90
N SER A 122 -9.27 -20.64 6.90
CA SER A 122 -10.70 -20.36 6.70
C SER A 122 -10.94 -18.99 6.04
N SER A 123 -10.13 -17.97 6.36
CA SER A 123 -10.25 -16.65 5.76
C SER A 123 -9.96 -16.66 4.26
N ARG A 124 -9.15 -17.60 3.75
CA ARG A 124 -8.87 -17.77 2.32
C ARG A 124 -10.06 -18.33 1.57
N ALA A 125 -10.69 -19.37 2.11
CA ALA A 125 -11.93 -19.90 1.55
C ALA A 125 -13.03 -18.82 1.51
N ILE A 126 -13.24 -18.14 2.63
CA ILE A 126 -14.19 -17.02 2.73
C ILE A 126 -13.93 -15.96 1.66
N PHE A 127 -12.66 -15.54 1.47
CA PHE A 127 -12.33 -14.52 0.49
C PHE A 127 -12.61 -14.98 -0.95
N VAL A 128 -12.27 -16.23 -1.29
CA VAL A 128 -12.55 -16.81 -2.61
C VAL A 128 -14.06 -16.84 -2.88
N ASP A 129 -14.86 -17.20 -1.87
CA ASP A 129 -16.33 -17.23 -1.96
C ASP A 129 -16.97 -15.83 -2.16
N LEU A 130 -16.22 -14.74 -1.95
CA LEU A 130 -16.69 -13.37 -2.21
C LEU A 130 -16.59 -12.96 -3.69
N HIS A 131 -15.92 -13.74 -4.54
CA HIS A 131 -15.81 -13.52 -5.98
C HIS A 131 -15.16 -12.17 -6.40
N TYR A 132 -14.08 -11.77 -5.72
CA TYR A 132 -13.33 -10.53 -5.99
C TYR A 132 -12.10 -10.72 -6.91
N GLU A 133 -11.90 -11.90 -7.47
CA GLU A 133 -10.73 -12.28 -8.29
C GLU A 133 -10.52 -11.36 -9.50
N MET A 134 -11.59 -10.92 -10.19
CA MET A 134 -11.48 -9.96 -11.28
C MET A 134 -10.90 -8.62 -10.80
N LYS A 135 -11.32 -8.13 -9.63
CA LYS A 135 -10.85 -6.85 -9.08
C LYS A 135 -9.40 -6.93 -8.59
N LEU A 136 -8.96 -8.10 -8.13
CA LEU A 136 -7.54 -8.36 -7.85
C LEU A 136 -6.69 -8.18 -9.11
N CYS A 137 -7.03 -8.87 -10.20
CA CYS A 137 -6.29 -8.75 -11.46
C CYS A 137 -6.31 -7.32 -12.02
N GLN A 138 -7.45 -6.63 -11.94
CA GLN A 138 -7.53 -5.22 -12.34
C GLN A 138 -6.61 -4.33 -11.50
N ARG A 139 -6.49 -4.58 -10.19
CA ARG A 139 -5.61 -3.83 -9.31
C ARG A 139 -4.14 -4.10 -9.61
N LEU A 140 -3.78 -5.34 -9.96
CA LEU A 140 -2.41 -5.75 -10.29
C LEU A 140 -1.85 -5.03 -11.52
N LYS A 141 -2.72 -4.60 -12.43
CA LYS A 141 -2.37 -3.83 -13.63
C LYS A 141 -1.84 -2.43 -13.31
N ASN A 142 -2.19 -1.87 -12.15
CA ASN A 142 -1.80 -0.50 -11.80
C ASN A 142 -0.28 -0.40 -11.61
N ASP A 143 0.30 0.73 -12.03
CA ASP A 143 1.73 1.03 -11.89
C ASP A 143 2.04 1.56 -10.48
N ASN A 144 1.75 0.74 -9.46
CA ASN A 144 2.03 1.07 -8.07
C ASN A 144 2.56 -0.14 -7.31
N CYS A 145 3.77 -0.02 -6.77
CA CYS A 145 4.51 -1.12 -6.14
C CYS A 145 3.82 -1.64 -4.86
N GLU A 146 3.16 -0.77 -4.09
CA GLU A 146 2.41 -1.21 -2.91
C GLU A 146 1.17 -2.03 -3.29
N ASP A 147 0.42 -1.58 -4.31
CA ASP A 147 -0.74 -2.31 -4.82
C ASP A 147 -0.29 -3.65 -5.42
N GLU A 148 0.78 -3.65 -6.21
CA GLU A 148 1.39 -4.86 -6.78
C GLU A 148 1.79 -5.85 -5.68
N PHE A 149 2.50 -5.41 -4.65
CA PHE A 149 2.91 -6.24 -3.52
C PHE A 149 1.70 -6.84 -2.78
N LEU A 150 0.73 -6.01 -2.39
CA LEU A 150 -0.41 -6.44 -1.59
C LEU A 150 -1.31 -7.40 -2.36
N VAL A 151 -1.58 -7.11 -3.63
CA VAL A 151 -2.43 -7.92 -4.50
C VAL A 151 -1.75 -9.24 -4.84
N SER A 152 -0.46 -9.20 -5.23
CA SER A 152 0.28 -10.43 -5.53
C SER A 152 0.33 -11.33 -4.30
N ARG A 153 0.52 -10.75 -3.11
CA ARG A 153 0.47 -11.50 -1.86
C ARG A 153 -0.89 -12.14 -1.59
N ILE A 154 -1.99 -11.43 -1.86
CA ILE A 154 -3.34 -11.98 -1.67
C ILE A 154 -3.59 -13.14 -2.65
N ILE A 155 -3.31 -12.94 -3.95
CA ILE A 155 -3.46 -13.98 -4.98
C ILE A 155 -2.62 -15.21 -4.61
N PHE A 156 -1.36 -15.00 -4.25
CA PHE A 156 -0.46 -16.06 -3.79
C PHE A 156 -1.04 -16.80 -2.59
N LEU A 157 -1.52 -16.10 -1.56
CA LEU A 157 -2.08 -16.77 -0.39
C LEU A 157 -3.31 -17.61 -0.74
N THR A 158 -4.16 -17.11 -1.64
CA THR A 158 -5.37 -17.81 -2.07
C THR A 158 -5.10 -19.04 -2.94
N THR A 159 -3.89 -19.24 -3.47
CA THR A 159 -3.53 -20.52 -4.13
C THR A 159 -3.31 -21.65 -3.12
N TYR A 160 -3.06 -21.33 -1.84
CA TYR A 160 -2.84 -22.32 -0.79
C TYR A 160 -4.11 -22.59 0.03
N GLY A 161 -4.93 -23.53 -0.39
CA GLY A 161 -6.14 -23.93 0.36
C GLY A 161 -7.27 -22.89 0.33
N GLY A 162 -7.15 -21.85 -0.51
CA GLY A 162 -8.31 -21.27 -1.17
C GLY A 162 -8.47 -22.00 -2.50
N ASN A 163 -9.68 -22.38 -2.88
CA ASN A 163 -9.92 -23.02 -4.18
C ASN A 163 -10.00 -21.96 -5.28
N MET A 164 -9.01 -21.06 -5.34
CA MET A 164 -8.99 -20.00 -6.34
C MET A 164 -8.74 -20.60 -7.72
N ASP A 165 -9.61 -20.28 -8.67
CA ASP A 165 -9.52 -20.77 -10.04
C ASP A 165 -8.47 -19.98 -10.83
N LEU A 166 -7.22 -20.47 -10.79
CA LEU A 166 -6.09 -19.87 -11.48
C LEU A 166 -6.22 -19.96 -13.00
N GLU A 167 -6.82 -21.03 -13.53
CA GLU A 167 -7.05 -21.20 -14.96
C GLU A 167 -7.98 -20.10 -15.46
N ASN A 168 -9.11 -19.88 -14.77
CA ASN A 168 -10.01 -18.77 -15.08
C ASN A 168 -9.33 -17.40 -14.94
N LEU A 169 -8.45 -17.20 -13.95
CA LEU A 169 -7.72 -15.94 -13.78
C LEU A 169 -6.74 -15.66 -14.93
N ILE A 170 -6.07 -16.69 -15.43
CA ILE A 170 -5.15 -16.60 -16.57
C ILE A 170 -5.94 -16.32 -17.84
N ASP A 171 -6.96 -17.12 -18.12
CA ASP A 171 -7.67 -17.10 -19.40
C ASP A 171 -8.64 -15.92 -19.53
N ASN A 172 -9.34 -15.56 -18.45
CA ASN A 172 -10.42 -14.57 -18.49
C ASN A 172 -10.10 -13.25 -17.80
N HIS A 173 -9.05 -13.20 -16.98
CA HIS A 173 -8.69 -12.00 -16.20
C HIS A 173 -7.26 -11.50 -16.44
N ASN A 174 -6.57 -12.03 -17.46
CA ASN A 174 -5.24 -11.59 -17.91
C ASN A 174 -4.16 -11.66 -16.81
N LEU A 175 -4.28 -12.59 -15.85
CA LEU A 175 -3.32 -12.69 -14.75
C LEU A 175 -1.88 -12.86 -15.25
N ALA A 176 -1.66 -13.77 -16.21
CA ALA A 176 -0.34 -14.02 -16.78
C ALA A 176 0.25 -12.78 -17.47
N GLU A 177 -0.57 -12.03 -18.21
CA GLU A 177 -0.12 -10.80 -18.86
C GLU A 177 0.24 -9.72 -17.84
N ASN A 178 -0.57 -9.54 -16.79
CA ASN A 178 -0.26 -8.60 -15.71
C ASN A 178 1.06 -8.96 -15.01
N ILE A 179 1.32 -10.25 -14.73
CA ILE A 179 2.59 -10.71 -14.13
C ILE A 179 3.77 -10.38 -15.05
N CYS A 180 3.68 -10.73 -16.34
CA CYS A 180 4.72 -10.44 -17.32
C CYS A 180 4.99 -8.93 -17.45
N GLN A 181 3.94 -8.11 -17.47
CA GLN A 181 4.05 -6.66 -17.53
C GLN A 181 4.76 -6.10 -16.29
N ASN A 182 4.40 -6.56 -15.10
CA ASN A 182 5.01 -6.12 -13.84
C ASN A 182 6.50 -6.49 -13.79
N ILE A 183 6.86 -7.74 -14.12
CA ILE A 183 8.27 -8.17 -14.19
C ILE A 183 9.05 -7.35 -15.22
N ALA A 184 8.46 -7.05 -16.37
CA ALA A 184 9.09 -6.21 -17.39
C ALA A 184 9.30 -4.76 -16.92
N ARG A 185 8.43 -4.21 -16.06
CA ARG A 185 8.63 -2.89 -15.44
C ARG A 185 9.83 -2.92 -14.48
N HIS A 186 9.86 -3.89 -13.58
CA HIS A 186 10.99 -4.10 -12.66
C HIS A 186 12.32 -4.21 -13.40
N ALA A 187 12.39 -5.06 -14.43
CA ALA A 187 13.60 -5.23 -15.22
C ALA A 187 14.10 -3.91 -15.84
N LYS A 188 13.19 -3.07 -16.35
CA LYS A 188 13.55 -1.74 -16.89
C LYS A 188 14.08 -0.79 -15.81
N GLN A 189 13.46 -0.77 -14.63
CA GLN A 189 13.90 0.07 -13.52
C GLN A 189 15.30 -0.33 -13.05
N TYR A 190 15.57 -1.63 -12.94
CA TYR A 190 16.91 -2.14 -12.62
C TYR A 190 17.97 -1.74 -13.66
N ASP A 191 17.64 -1.84 -14.96
CA ASP A 191 18.52 -1.38 -16.03
C ASP A 191 18.81 0.13 -15.97
N GLU A 192 17.83 0.93 -15.57
CA GLU A 192 17.95 2.38 -15.41
C GLU A 192 18.85 2.75 -14.23
N VAL A 193 18.67 2.09 -13.07
CA VAL A 193 19.52 2.26 -11.89
C VAL A 193 20.98 1.94 -12.23
N GLN A 194 21.25 0.79 -12.88
CA GLN A 194 22.61 0.42 -13.28
C GLN A 194 23.25 1.43 -14.25
N LYS A 195 22.46 2.01 -15.16
CA LYS A 195 22.96 3.06 -16.08
C LYS A 195 23.30 4.35 -15.35
N ILE A 196 22.59 4.69 -14.27
CA ILE A 196 22.87 5.87 -13.45
C ILE A 196 24.16 5.64 -12.67
N GLU A 197 24.28 4.52 -11.96
CA GLU A 197 25.48 4.16 -11.19
C GLU A 197 26.75 4.22 -12.04
N LYS A 198 26.68 3.66 -13.26
CA LYS A 198 27.80 3.69 -14.21
C LYS A 198 28.18 5.11 -14.66
N LYS A 199 27.19 6.00 -14.86
CA LYS A 199 27.46 7.40 -15.21
C LYS A 199 28.09 8.16 -14.04
N GLU A 200 27.72 7.86 -12.80
CA GLU A 200 28.29 8.47 -11.61
C GLU A 200 29.72 7.99 -11.30
N SER A 201 30.00 6.70 -11.52
CA SER A 201 31.37 6.16 -11.42
C SER A 201 32.29 6.79 -12.47
N ASP A 202 31.81 7.03 -13.69
CA ASP A 202 32.59 7.66 -14.74
C ASP A 202 32.87 9.15 -14.44
N ARG A 203 31.90 9.85 -13.83
CA ARG A 203 32.02 11.28 -13.45
C ARG A 203 32.97 11.51 -12.27
N SER A 204 32.90 10.64 -11.27
CA SER A 204 33.79 10.68 -10.09
C SER A 204 35.23 10.35 -10.48
N SER A 205 35.43 9.44 -11.44
CA SER A 205 36.73 9.15 -12.04
C SER A 205 37.30 10.35 -12.80
N ALA A 206 36.47 11.07 -13.58
CA ALA A 206 36.89 12.26 -14.34
C ALA A 206 37.22 13.49 -13.46
N SER A 207 36.68 13.60 -12.23
CA SER A 207 36.97 14.70 -11.31
C SER A 207 38.34 14.61 -10.62
N SER A 208 39.05 13.48 -10.77
CA SER A 208 40.38 13.26 -10.18
C SER A 208 41.55 13.78 -11.04
N MET A 209 41.29 14.30 -12.24
CA MET A 209 42.31 14.90 -13.11
C MET A 209 41.96 16.34 -13.49
N SER A 210 42.43 17.31 -12.69
CA SER A 210 42.93 18.64 -13.12
C SER A 210 43.05 19.60 -11.93
N THR A 211 44.18 19.53 -11.22
CA THR A 211 44.68 20.68 -10.46
C THR A 211 45.33 21.66 -11.43
N LYS A 212 44.57 22.65 -11.90
CA LYS A 212 45.01 24.05 -12.09
C LYS A 212 43.84 24.90 -12.59
N ASP A 213 43.74 26.09 -12.02
CA ASP A 213 42.87 27.21 -12.41
C ASP A 213 41.39 27.16 -12.00
N LYS A 214 41.17 27.10 -10.68
CA LYS A 214 39.90 27.50 -10.04
C LYS A 214 40.07 28.85 -9.34
N ASP A 215 39.85 29.93 -10.07
CA ASP A 215 39.43 31.22 -9.47
C ASP A 215 38.90 32.16 -10.55
N LYS A 216 37.65 31.91 -11.00
CA LYS A 216 36.74 32.96 -11.55
C LYS A 216 35.37 32.48 -12.01
N LYS A 217 35.11 31.17 -12.09
CA LYS A 217 33.84 30.64 -12.63
C LYS A 217 32.83 30.18 -11.57
N GLU A 218 33.04 30.41 -10.28
CA GLU A 218 32.15 29.91 -9.22
C GLU A 218 30.96 30.82 -8.85
N LYS A 219 30.87 32.04 -9.39
CA LYS A 219 29.82 33.00 -8.97
C LYS A 219 28.60 33.08 -9.90
N LYS A 220 28.64 32.49 -11.09
CA LYS A 220 27.55 32.58 -12.08
C LYS A 220 26.69 31.30 -12.21
N GLU A 221 27.21 30.14 -11.82
CA GLU A 221 26.47 28.86 -11.85
C GLU A 221 25.62 28.60 -10.60
N LYS A 222 25.92 29.22 -9.45
CA LYS A 222 25.15 29.03 -8.21
C LYS A 222 23.72 29.59 -8.28
N LYS A 223 23.46 30.61 -9.11
CA LYS A 223 22.13 31.21 -9.24
C LYS A 223 21.20 30.49 -10.23
N ALA A 224 21.73 29.66 -11.12
CA ALA A 224 20.90 28.82 -12.01
C ALA A 224 20.48 27.51 -11.31
N LYS A 225 21.39 26.91 -10.52
CA LYS A 225 21.14 25.66 -9.81
C LYS A 225 20.10 25.77 -8.68
N GLU A 226 19.97 26.94 -8.05
CA GLU A 226 18.98 27.15 -6.98
C GLU A 226 17.52 27.26 -7.50
N LYS A 227 17.32 27.56 -8.80
CA LYS A 227 15.99 27.62 -9.43
C LYS A 227 15.50 26.29 -10.00
N GLU A 228 16.40 25.38 -10.39
CA GLU A 228 16.03 24.03 -10.82
C GLU A 228 15.80 23.07 -9.65
N MET A 229 16.52 23.22 -8.53
CA MET A 229 16.36 22.37 -7.34
C MET A 229 15.01 22.49 -6.62
N LYS A 230 14.17 23.48 -6.95
CA LYS A 230 12.84 23.65 -6.32
C LYS A 230 11.68 22.97 -7.06
N LYS A 231 11.92 22.35 -8.23
CA LYS A 231 10.85 21.67 -9.00
C LYS A 231 10.82 20.14 -8.85
N ASN A 232 11.91 19.51 -8.42
CA ASN A 232 12.01 18.05 -8.23
C ASN A 232 12.23 17.66 -6.76
N ALA A 233 11.40 18.17 -5.86
CA ALA A 233 11.37 17.67 -4.49
C ALA A 233 10.52 16.39 -4.41
N LYS A 234 11.09 15.26 -4.87
CA LYS A 234 10.72 13.93 -4.38
C LYS A 234 11.99 13.08 -4.28
N HIS A 235 12.36 12.85 -3.02
CA HIS A 235 13.43 12.00 -2.47
C HIS A 235 14.89 12.30 -2.86
N PRO A 236 15.81 12.40 -1.88
CA PRO A 236 17.23 12.36 -2.16
C PRO A 236 17.59 10.96 -2.69
N GLU A 237 18.35 10.97 -3.77
CA GLU A 237 18.92 9.87 -4.54
C GLU A 237 19.59 8.83 -3.62
N SER A 238 18.92 7.70 -3.39
CA SER A 238 19.53 6.48 -2.85
C SER A 238 19.90 5.58 -4.02
N THR A 239 21.15 5.14 -4.08
CA THR A 239 21.68 4.22 -5.11
C THR A 239 21.23 2.78 -4.90
N GLU A 240 20.60 2.45 -3.77
CA GLU A 240 19.99 1.14 -3.54
C GLU A 240 18.57 1.09 -4.14
N PRO A 241 18.15 -0.03 -4.76
CA PRO A 241 16.78 -0.20 -5.22
C PRO A 241 15.81 0.04 -4.06
N ASP A 242 14.70 0.74 -4.34
CA ASP A 242 13.66 1.00 -3.34
C ASP A 242 13.21 -0.34 -2.74
N PRO A 243 13.29 -0.54 -1.41
CA PRO A 243 12.90 -1.80 -0.78
C PRO A 243 11.49 -2.26 -1.15
N MET A 244 10.59 -1.34 -1.50
CA MET A 244 9.25 -1.67 -1.97
C MET A 244 9.26 -2.30 -3.37
N GLU A 245 10.17 -1.91 -4.25
CA GLU A 245 10.33 -2.50 -5.59
C GLU A 245 10.81 -3.95 -5.49
N ASP A 246 11.79 -4.21 -4.62
CA ASP A 246 12.29 -5.57 -4.40
C ASP A 246 11.22 -6.49 -3.81
N MET A 247 10.44 -5.96 -2.85
CA MET A 247 9.34 -6.71 -2.25
C MET A 247 8.22 -6.99 -3.23
N SER A 248 7.82 -6.01 -4.06
CA SER A 248 6.76 -6.21 -5.05
C SER A 248 7.20 -7.20 -6.13
N LEU A 249 8.42 -7.08 -6.65
CA LEU A 249 9.00 -8.04 -7.59
C LEU A 249 9.02 -9.45 -6.99
N ALA A 250 9.50 -9.60 -5.75
CA ALA A 250 9.57 -10.90 -5.09
C ALA A 250 8.20 -11.55 -4.92
N GLU A 251 7.15 -10.79 -4.57
CA GLU A 251 5.78 -11.33 -4.51
C GLU A 251 5.23 -11.65 -5.91
N THR A 252 5.46 -10.80 -6.91
CA THR A 252 5.06 -11.04 -8.31
C THR A 252 5.70 -12.32 -8.85
N LEU A 253 6.99 -12.56 -8.57
CA LEU A 253 7.70 -13.76 -9.01
C LEU A 253 7.14 -15.05 -8.38
N LYS A 254 6.60 -14.99 -7.15
CA LYS A 254 5.95 -16.16 -6.54
C LYS A 254 4.71 -16.61 -7.32
N LEU A 255 4.03 -15.69 -8.01
CA LEU A 255 2.86 -16.04 -8.82
C LEU A 255 3.22 -16.88 -10.06
N LEU A 256 4.47 -16.91 -10.50
CA LEU A 256 4.90 -17.74 -11.64
C LEU A 256 5.00 -19.24 -11.31
N PHE A 257 5.16 -19.58 -10.03
CA PHE A 257 5.50 -20.95 -9.60
C PHE A 257 4.35 -21.66 -8.89
N ASN A 258 3.17 -21.05 -8.82
CA ASN A 258 1.93 -21.66 -8.29
C ASN A 258 1.00 -22.01 -9.44
#